data_AF-A0A6J4HBF8-F1
#
_entry.id   AF-A0A6J4HBF8-F1
#
_cell.length_a   1.000
_cell.length_b   1.000
_cell.length_c   1.000
_cell.angle_alpha   90.00
_cell.angle_beta   90.00
_cell.angle_gamma   90.00
#
_symmetry.space_group_name_H-M   'P 1'
#
loop_
_entity.id
_entity.type
_entity.pdbx_description
1 polymer ?
#
loop_
_entity_poly.entity_id
_entity_poly.type
_entity_poly.pdbx_seq_one_letter_code
_entity_poly.pdbx_strand_id
1 'polypeptide(L)'
;MDRRADGALGRAREHFVDRGAVNTRGVVRPEIVDSWERSRRAGVDATQLALPYEADLDFDGSLANCARPVLDDLAERLSGMSVAVVLTDADGRVLERRVGEGELQRRLDAISLAPGFSYAEEFAGTNGVGTALEGAMPALVVGPEHFSERLQAFACAGAPVCGPDGTLAGILDVTCLRAEANDLMRFLAQQAATDIEDVMRERGGTGLRRLMAAFRSTCARTRHPVLALTEDLVMANRAARALSGADQDRVARRAAERGHTARARQDRVLLADGPARLVITPVPAGRPAGVVVEVVPSRSGLRLAGREDPPSPTLLSVPPPVAGAGEAPASPVSPIAVSERPLPGLAGAS
;
A
#
# COMPACT_ATOMS: atom_id res chain seq x y z
N MET A 1 1.91 -28.56 28.76
CA MET A 1 1.88 -29.42 27.55
C MET A 1 2.27 -30.84 27.91
N ASP A 2 1.53 -31.82 27.42
CA ASP A 2 1.81 -33.25 27.61
C ASP A 2 2.89 -33.71 26.62
N ARG A 3 4.09 -34.03 27.14
CA ARG A 3 5.23 -34.50 26.33
C ARG A 3 4.93 -35.76 25.50
N ARG A 4 3.95 -36.58 25.91
CA ARG A 4 3.55 -37.77 25.14
C ARG A 4 2.71 -37.40 23.92
N ALA A 5 1.83 -36.41 24.05
CA ALA A 5 1.03 -35.89 22.94
C ALA A 5 1.94 -35.22 21.88
N ASP A 6 2.90 -34.39 22.31
CA ASP A 6 3.90 -33.78 21.42
C ASP A 6 4.71 -34.84 20.65
N GLY A 7 5.13 -35.90 21.34
CA GLY A 7 5.86 -37.00 20.69
C GLY A 7 5.00 -37.81 19.71
N ALA A 8 3.70 -37.96 19.97
CA ALA A 8 2.78 -38.62 19.05
C ALA A 8 2.51 -37.78 17.80
N LEU A 9 2.34 -36.47 17.98
CA LEU A 9 2.18 -35.50 16.90
C LEU A 9 3.42 -35.43 16.00
N GLY A 10 4.63 -35.37 16.57
CA GLY A 10 5.87 -35.39 15.80
C GLY A 10 6.02 -36.63 14.92
N ARG A 11 5.75 -37.82 15.47
CA ARG A 11 5.73 -39.07 14.68
C ARG A 11 4.66 -39.08 13.60
N ALA A 12 3.49 -38.50 13.88
CA ALA A 12 2.43 -38.38 12.89
C ALA A 12 2.88 -37.47 11.73
N ARG A 13 3.52 -36.33 12.01
CA ARG A 13 4.09 -35.46 10.98
C ARG A 13 5.16 -36.17 10.15
N GLU A 14 6.16 -36.79 10.80
CA GLU A 14 7.21 -37.56 10.11
C GLU A 14 6.62 -38.63 9.18
N HIS A 15 5.65 -39.41 9.68
CA HIS A 15 4.97 -40.40 8.87
C HIS A 15 4.21 -39.78 7.68
N PHE A 16 3.59 -38.61 7.89
CA PHE A 16 2.87 -37.89 6.84
C PHE A 16 3.81 -37.40 5.75
N VAL A 17 4.94 -36.78 6.13
CA VAL A 17 5.94 -36.27 5.20
C VAL A 17 6.54 -37.42 4.38
N ASP A 18 6.90 -38.53 5.03
CA ASP A 18 7.57 -39.66 4.38
C ASP A 18 6.63 -40.50 3.51
N ARG A 19 5.42 -40.79 4.00
CA ARG A 19 4.52 -41.79 3.39
C ARG A 19 3.23 -41.22 2.86
N GLY A 20 2.89 -39.99 3.22
CA GLY A 20 1.78 -39.26 2.64
C GLY A 20 0.39 -39.61 3.14
N ALA A 21 0.26 -40.60 4.01
CA ALA A 21 -1.00 -41.00 4.61
C ALA A 21 -0.75 -41.45 6.04
N VAL A 22 -1.45 -40.84 6.99
CA VAL A 22 -1.39 -41.22 8.40
C VAL A 22 -2.81 -41.35 8.90
N ASN A 23 -3.06 -42.35 9.75
CA ASN A 23 -4.25 -42.31 10.59
C ASN A 23 -4.06 -41.21 11.64
N THR A 24 -4.41 -39.98 11.27
CA THR A 24 -4.30 -38.76 12.10
C THR A 24 -5.44 -38.63 13.11
N ARG A 25 -6.43 -39.54 13.08
CA ARG A 25 -7.64 -39.45 13.91
C ARG A 25 -7.29 -39.42 15.39
N GLY A 26 -7.68 -38.34 16.05
CA GLY A 26 -7.49 -38.13 17.49
C GLY A 26 -6.08 -37.70 17.91
N VAL A 27 -5.15 -37.54 16.96
CA VAL A 27 -3.77 -37.08 17.22
C VAL A 27 -3.50 -35.72 16.60
N VAL A 28 -4.02 -35.47 15.39
CA VAL A 28 -3.84 -34.21 14.66
C VAL A 28 -5.21 -33.58 14.39
N ARG A 29 -5.30 -32.26 14.53
CA ARG A 29 -6.54 -31.52 14.26
C ARG A 29 -6.85 -31.51 12.76
N PRO A 30 -8.12 -31.60 12.33
CA PRO A 30 -8.48 -31.69 10.92
C PRO A 30 -7.90 -30.56 10.06
N GLU A 31 -7.93 -29.32 10.54
CA GLU A 31 -7.42 -28.16 9.82
C GLU A 31 -5.90 -28.23 9.53
N ILE A 32 -5.15 -28.89 10.42
CA ILE A 32 -3.71 -29.11 10.25
C ILE A 32 -3.45 -30.22 9.23
N VAL A 33 -4.29 -31.26 9.21
CA VAL A 33 -4.22 -32.32 8.19
C VAL A 33 -4.48 -31.74 6.80
N ASP A 34 -5.52 -30.90 6.66
CA ASP A 34 -5.84 -30.25 5.38
C ASP A 34 -4.67 -29.38 4.90
N SER A 35 -4.04 -28.63 5.81
CA SER A 35 -2.86 -27.82 5.51
C SER A 35 -1.63 -28.66 5.15
N TRP A 36 -1.39 -29.78 5.85
CA TRP A 36 -0.33 -30.72 5.50
C TRP A 36 -0.52 -31.29 4.10
N GLU A 37 -1.76 -31.62 3.73
CA GLU A 37 -2.07 -32.09 2.38
C GLU A 37 -1.82 -31.03 1.31
N ARG A 38 -2.22 -29.77 1.53
CA ARG A 38 -1.92 -28.66 0.61
C ARG A 38 -0.41 -28.44 0.46
N SER A 39 0.31 -28.36 1.58
CA SER A 39 1.77 -28.21 1.61
C SER A 39 2.49 -29.31 0.83
N ARG A 40 2.05 -30.56 1.01
CA ARG A 40 2.61 -31.71 0.28
C ARG A 40 2.25 -31.69 -1.20
N ARG A 41 1.02 -31.31 -1.57
CA ARG A 41 0.60 -31.17 -2.98
C ARG A 41 1.41 -30.08 -3.69
N ALA A 42 1.79 -29.01 -2.98
CA ALA A 42 2.66 -27.95 -3.47
C ALA A 42 4.13 -28.37 -3.59
N GLY A 43 4.53 -29.52 -3.04
CA GLY A 43 5.90 -30.04 -3.13
C GLY A 43 6.88 -29.35 -2.17
N VAL A 44 6.39 -28.77 -1.07
CA VAL A 44 7.23 -28.13 -0.06
C VAL A 44 8.23 -29.14 0.53
N ASP A 45 9.50 -28.74 0.62
CA ASP A 45 10.52 -29.51 1.34
C ASP A 45 10.34 -29.33 2.85
N ALA A 46 10.18 -30.43 3.57
CA ALA A 46 9.89 -30.41 4.99
C ALA A 46 11.14 -30.17 5.87
N THR A 47 12.35 -30.27 5.31
CA THR A 47 13.65 -30.16 6.00
C THR A 47 14.36 -28.85 5.70
N GLN A 48 14.08 -28.28 4.53
CA GLN A 48 14.58 -26.99 4.09
C GLN A 48 13.50 -25.91 4.24
N LEU A 49 13.92 -24.65 4.27
CA LEU A 49 13.01 -23.51 4.27
C LEU A 49 13.56 -22.51 3.26
N ALA A 50 13.13 -22.67 2.01
CA ALA A 50 13.52 -21.83 0.88
C ALA A 50 12.33 -20.92 0.52
N LEU A 51 12.29 -19.75 1.15
CA LEU A 51 11.18 -18.80 0.96
C LEU A 51 11.51 -17.81 -0.16
N PRO A 52 10.56 -17.52 -1.06
CA PRO A 52 10.74 -16.46 -2.05
C PRO A 52 10.79 -15.11 -1.33
N TYR A 53 11.60 -14.21 -1.87
CA TYR A 53 11.76 -12.83 -1.41
C TYR A 53 11.33 -11.88 -2.51
N GLU A 54 10.44 -10.95 -2.19
CA GLU A 54 9.99 -9.88 -3.07
C GLU A 54 10.50 -8.53 -2.54
N ALA A 55 11.33 -7.85 -3.35
CA ALA A 55 11.96 -6.60 -2.95
C ALA A 55 11.03 -5.40 -3.20
N ASP A 56 10.15 -5.49 -4.20
CA ASP A 56 9.34 -4.38 -4.69
C ASP A 56 7.91 -4.37 -4.10
N LEU A 57 7.73 -4.91 -2.89
CA LEU A 57 6.44 -4.85 -2.18
C LEU A 57 6.08 -3.43 -1.76
N ASP A 58 4.77 -3.16 -1.71
CA ASP A 58 4.24 -1.90 -1.19
C ASP A 58 4.24 -1.89 0.36
N PHE A 59 5.42 -1.74 0.95
CA PHE A 59 5.62 -1.65 2.41
C PHE A 59 4.97 -0.39 3.03
N ASP A 60 4.63 0.60 2.20
CA ASP A 60 3.94 1.83 2.59
C ASP A 60 2.50 1.86 2.06
N GLY A 61 1.93 0.70 1.78
CA GLY A 61 0.57 0.55 1.30
C GLY A 61 -0.48 0.93 2.35
N SER A 62 -1.75 0.94 1.93
CA SER A 62 -2.88 1.31 2.82
C SER A 62 -2.93 0.45 4.08
N LEU A 63 -2.81 -0.88 3.92
CA LEU A 63 -2.82 -1.83 5.03
C LEU A 63 -1.70 -1.55 6.02
N ALA A 64 -0.43 -1.54 5.57
CA ALA A 64 0.72 -1.31 6.43
C ALA A 64 0.60 0.03 7.19
N ASN A 65 0.23 1.11 6.51
CA ASN A 65 0.03 2.41 7.14
C ASN A 65 -1.11 2.44 8.17
N CYS A 66 -2.15 1.64 8.00
CA CYS A 66 -3.24 1.50 8.98
C CYS A 66 -2.81 0.62 10.16
N ALA A 67 -1.99 -0.40 9.90
CA ALA A 67 -1.55 -1.35 10.91
C ALA A 67 -0.44 -0.81 11.82
N ARG A 68 0.47 0.04 11.30
CA ARG A 68 1.62 0.60 12.06
C ARG A 68 1.27 1.06 13.48
N PRO A 69 0.25 1.90 13.72
CA PRO A 69 -0.08 2.34 15.08
C PRO A 69 -0.48 1.20 16.03
N VAL A 70 -1.18 0.18 15.51
CA VAL A 70 -1.59 -0.99 16.28
C VAL A 70 -0.37 -1.87 16.58
N LEU A 71 0.48 -2.10 15.57
CA LEU A 71 1.71 -2.88 15.72
C LEU A 71 2.68 -2.23 16.70
N ASP A 72 2.82 -0.91 16.65
CA ASP A 72 3.71 -0.15 17.53
C ASP A 72 3.20 -0.18 18.99
N ASP A 73 1.90 0.03 19.24
CA ASP A 73 1.31 -0.12 20.60
C ASP A 73 1.47 -1.54 21.15
N LEU A 74 1.26 -2.57 20.30
CA LEU A 74 1.51 -3.95 20.69
C LEU A 74 2.98 -4.21 20.99
N ALA A 75 3.90 -3.68 20.19
CA ALA A 75 5.33 -3.83 20.41
C ALA A 75 5.77 -3.21 21.74
N GLU A 76 5.20 -2.05 22.10
CA GLU A 76 5.44 -1.41 23.40
C GLU A 76 4.93 -2.28 24.56
N ARG A 77 3.70 -2.82 24.44
CA ARG A 77 3.09 -3.65 25.49
C ARG A 77 3.75 -5.02 25.66
N LEU A 78 4.28 -5.58 24.58
CA LEU A 78 4.94 -6.88 24.55
C LEU A 78 6.47 -6.76 24.73
N SER A 79 6.98 -5.55 24.97
CA SER A 79 8.40 -5.31 25.19
C SER A 79 8.94 -6.14 26.36
N GLY A 80 10.05 -6.85 26.13
CA GLY A 80 10.66 -7.77 27.09
C GLY A 80 10.00 -9.16 27.14
N MET A 81 8.96 -9.42 26.34
CA MET A 81 8.40 -10.75 26.14
C MET A 81 8.97 -11.37 24.87
N SER A 82 9.19 -12.69 24.88
CA SER A 82 9.57 -13.48 23.69
C SER A 82 8.39 -13.70 22.74
N VAL A 83 7.80 -12.59 22.26
CA VAL A 83 6.68 -12.56 21.31
C VAL A 83 7.01 -11.62 20.16
N ALA A 84 6.61 -12.01 18.96
CA ALA A 84 6.65 -11.17 17.77
C ALA A 84 5.26 -11.02 17.18
N VAL A 85 5.01 -9.86 16.57
CA VAL A 85 3.81 -9.58 15.79
C VAL A 85 4.26 -9.31 14.35
N VAL A 86 3.63 -9.99 13.41
CA VAL A 86 3.96 -9.98 11.98
C VAL A 86 2.71 -9.62 11.20
N LEU A 87 2.84 -8.68 10.27
CA LEU A 87 1.79 -8.35 9.32
C LEU A 87 2.22 -8.82 7.93
N THR A 88 1.29 -9.43 7.20
CA THR A 88 1.48 -9.85 5.81
C THR A 88 0.45 -9.23 4.88
N ASP A 89 0.73 -9.23 3.58
CA ASP A 89 -0.27 -8.93 2.54
C ASP A 89 -1.24 -10.11 2.33
N ALA A 90 -2.18 -9.95 1.40
CA ALA A 90 -3.18 -10.97 1.06
C ALA A 90 -2.60 -12.24 0.39
N ASP A 91 -1.32 -12.24 0.02
CA ASP A 91 -0.61 -13.40 -0.53
C ASP A 91 0.38 -13.99 0.49
N GLY A 92 0.29 -13.58 1.76
CA GLY A 92 1.13 -14.08 2.84
C GLY A 92 2.58 -13.59 2.81
N ARG A 93 2.88 -12.49 2.12
CA ARG A 93 4.22 -11.86 2.14
C ARG A 93 4.33 -10.88 3.29
N VAL A 94 5.41 -10.99 4.06
CA VAL A 94 5.63 -10.17 5.24
C VAL A 94 5.82 -8.71 4.83
N LEU A 95 4.99 -7.83 5.39
CA LEU A 95 5.08 -6.38 5.26
C LEU A 95 5.82 -5.79 6.45
N GLU A 96 5.44 -6.19 7.67
CA GLU A 96 6.02 -5.65 8.89
C GLU A 96 6.24 -6.72 9.94
N ARG A 97 7.24 -6.49 10.80
CA ARG A 97 7.50 -7.31 11.98
C ARG A 97 7.90 -6.40 13.14
N ARG A 98 7.37 -6.69 14.33
CA ARG A 98 7.82 -6.16 15.62
C ARG A 98 8.16 -7.33 16.53
N VAL A 99 9.21 -7.20 17.33
CA VAL A 99 9.69 -8.27 18.22
C VAL A 99 9.93 -7.68 19.60
N GLY A 100 9.38 -8.32 20.64
CA GLY A 100 9.52 -7.87 22.03
C GLY A 100 10.90 -8.13 22.64
N GLU A 101 11.68 -9.07 22.09
CA GLU A 101 12.99 -9.48 22.62
C GLU A 101 14.02 -9.84 21.53
N GLY A 102 15.29 -9.52 21.76
CA GLY A 102 16.39 -9.73 20.80
C GLY A 102 16.80 -11.19 20.55
N GLU A 103 16.58 -12.12 21.49
CA GLU A 103 16.83 -13.54 21.21
C GLU A 103 15.83 -14.08 20.18
N LEU A 104 14.54 -13.79 20.38
CA LEU A 104 13.50 -14.19 19.42
C LEU A 104 13.79 -13.59 18.05
N GLN A 105 14.20 -12.32 17.97
CA GLN A 105 14.53 -11.68 16.69
C GLN A 105 15.56 -12.48 15.89
N ARG A 106 16.67 -12.91 16.51
CA ARG A 106 17.69 -13.73 15.84
C ARG A 106 17.15 -15.08 15.36
N ARG A 107 16.25 -15.69 16.12
CA ARG A 107 15.61 -16.96 15.75
C ARG A 107 14.66 -16.80 14.57
N LEU A 108 13.92 -15.70 14.53
CA LEU A 108 13.03 -15.36 13.42
C LEU A 108 13.82 -15.00 12.15
N ASP A 109 14.94 -14.30 12.29
CA ASP A 109 15.83 -14.02 11.16
C ASP A 109 16.40 -15.31 10.55
N ALA A 110 16.74 -16.30 11.38
CA ALA A 110 17.26 -17.59 10.92
C ALA A 110 16.26 -18.43 10.11
N ILE A 111 14.96 -18.11 10.19
CA ILE A 111 13.91 -18.74 9.38
C ILE A 111 13.38 -17.81 8.29
N SER A 112 13.99 -16.64 8.10
CA SER A 112 13.54 -15.61 7.14
C SER A 112 12.13 -15.07 7.41
N LEU A 113 11.66 -15.07 8.67
CA LEU A 113 10.42 -14.37 9.05
C LEU A 113 10.70 -12.88 9.14
N ALA A 114 10.81 -12.23 7.98
CA ALA A 114 11.20 -10.85 7.82
C ALA A 114 10.50 -10.22 6.60
N PRO A 115 10.36 -8.88 6.55
CA PRO A 115 9.73 -8.18 5.42
C PRO A 115 10.27 -8.62 4.06
N GLY A 116 9.36 -8.84 3.10
CA GLY A 116 9.65 -9.31 1.74
C GLY A 116 9.52 -10.81 1.53
N PHE A 117 9.64 -11.63 2.58
CA PHE A 117 9.52 -13.09 2.44
C PHE A 117 8.06 -13.57 2.47
N SER A 118 7.74 -14.60 1.69
CA SER A 118 6.41 -15.24 1.71
C SER A 118 6.31 -16.42 2.68
N TYR A 119 5.24 -16.43 3.45
CA TYR A 119 4.82 -17.52 4.34
C TYR A 119 3.52 -18.20 3.87
N ALA A 120 3.15 -18.06 2.60
CA ALA A 120 2.09 -18.88 2.02
C ALA A 120 2.43 -20.38 2.15
N GLU A 121 1.41 -21.24 2.28
CA GLU A 121 1.62 -22.67 2.51
C GLU A 121 2.39 -23.33 1.35
N GLU A 122 2.24 -22.83 0.13
CA GLU A 122 2.95 -23.36 -1.05
C GLU A 122 4.47 -23.18 -0.99
N PHE A 123 4.98 -22.29 -0.11
CA PHE A 123 6.42 -22.05 0.08
C PHE A 123 6.92 -22.51 1.45
N ALA A 124 6.23 -22.10 2.52
CA ALA A 124 6.66 -22.38 3.90
C ALA A 124 6.08 -23.68 4.48
N GLY A 125 5.09 -24.26 3.79
CA GLY A 125 4.24 -25.32 4.32
C GLY A 125 3.33 -24.82 5.44
N THR A 126 2.67 -25.73 6.16
CA THR A 126 1.78 -25.42 7.29
C THR A 126 2.47 -24.52 8.33
N ASN A 127 1.92 -23.32 8.48
CA ASN A 127 2.34 -22.29 9.42
C ASN A 127 1.15 -21.37 9.76
N GLY A 128 1.29 -20.49 10.76
CA GLY A 128 0.20 -19.61 11.22
C GLY A 128 -0.39 -18.70 10.13
N VAL A 129 0.47 -18.06 9.33
CA VAL A 129 0.08 -17.17 8.23
C VAL A 129 -0.64 -17.94 7.14
N GLY A 130 0.03 -18.94 6.56
CA GLY A 130 -0.50 -19.71 5.44
C GLY A 130 -1.79 -20.47 5.78
N THR A 131 -1.87 -21.04 6.98
CA THR A 131 -3.08 -21.78 7.41
C THR A 131 -4.26 -20.84 7.61
N ALA A 132 -4.03 -19.64 8.16
CA ALA A 132 -5.08 -18.65 8.31
C ALA A 132 -5.52 -18.08 6.95
N LEU A 133 -4.58 -17.90 6.03
CA LEU A 133 -4.82 -17.45 4.66
C LEU A 133 -5.73 -18.43 3.90
N GLU A 134 -5.34 -19.70 3.81
CA GLU A 134 -6.10 -20.74 3.09
C GLU A 134 -7.46 -21.05 3.76
N GLY A 135 -7.52 -20.95 5.09
CA GLY A 135 -8.74 -21.18 5.84
C GLY A 135 -9.71 -19.99 5.88
N ALA A 136 -9.27 -18.79 5.48
CA ALA A 136 -9.96 -17.52 5.72
C ALA A 136 -10.47 -17.38 7.16
N MET A 137 -9.74 -17.95 8.12
CA MET A 137 -10.12 -18.00 9.53
C MET A 137 -8.90 -18.04 10.42
N PRO A 138 -9.01 -17.59 11.68
CA PRO A 138 -7.88 -17.65 12.60
C PRO A 138 -7.32 -19.06 12.77
N ALA A 139 -6.01 -19.19 12.71
CA ALA A 139 -5.29 -20.45 12.87
C ALA A 139 -4.28 -20.34 14.03
N LEU A 140 -4.02 -21.47 14.69
CA LEU A 140 -2.90 -21.63 15.62
C LEU A 140 -2.16 -22.86 15.14
N VAL A 141 -0.86 -22.76 14.95
CA VAL A 141 0.03 -23.86 14.55
C VAL A 141 1.15 -23.93 15.57
N VAL A 142 1.34 -25.08 16.20
CA VAL A 142 2.28 -25.24 17.31
C VAL A 142 3.24 -26.37 17.05
N GLY A 143 4.54 -26.07 17.12
CA GLY A 143 5.58 -27.10 17.16
C GLY A 143 5.49 -28.06 15.97
N PRO A 144 5.39 -29.39 16.19
CA PRO A 144 5.34 -30.37 15.11
C PRO A 144 4.08 -30.32 14.22
N GLU A 145 3.11 -29.45 14.50
CA GLU A 145 2.05 -29.12 13.53
C GLU A 145 2.59 -28.36 12.32
N HIS A 146 3.74 -27.68 12.46
CA HIS A 146 4.39 -27.04 11.32
C HIS A 146 4.88 -28.09 10.33
N PHE A 147 4.62 -27.84 9.04
CA PHE A 147 5.06 -28.74 7.99
C PHE A 147 6.59 -28.73 7.86
N SER A 148 7.25 -27.57 7.96
CA SER A 148 8.72 -27.48 7.95
C SER A 148 9.34 -27.71 9.33
N GLU A 149 10.39 -28.52 9.41
CA GLU A 149 11.20 -28.76 10.62
C GLU A 149 11.80 -27.49 11.19
N ARG A 150 12.16 -26.55 10.32
CA ARG A 150 12.74 -25.26 10.71
C ARG A 150 11.78 -24.41 11.55
N LEU A 151 10.47 -24.65 11.41
CA LEU A 151 9.42 -23.89 12.11
C LEU A 151 8.94 -24.57 13.40
N GLN A 152 9.32 -25.83 13.68
CA GLN A 152 8.82 -26.57 14.85
C GLN A 152 9.30 -26.04 16.22
N ALA A 153 10.24 -25.08 16.23
CA ALA A 153 10.61 -24.38 17.46
C ALA A 153 9.56 -23.36 17.91
N PHE A 154 8.61 -23.01 17.04
CA PHE A 154 7.70 -21.89 17.21
C PHE A 154 6.25 -22.33 17.42
N ALA A 155 5.47 -21.37 17.90
CA ALA A 155 4.01 -21.36 17.79
C ALA A 155 3.60 -20.08 17.08
N CYS A 156 2.68 -20.19 16.13
CA CYS A 156 2.24 -19.11 15.26
C CYS A 156 0.71 -19.05 15.29
N ALA A 157 0.15 -17.89 15.63
CA ALA A 157 -1.27 -17.63 15.64
C ALA A 157 -1.61 -16.56 14.59
N GLY A 158 -2.15 -16.99 13.45
CA GLY A 158 -2.57 -16.12 12.35
C GLY A 158 -4.05 -15.75 12.45
N ALA A 159 -4.40 -14.52 12.11
CA ALA A 159 -5.76 -14.03 11.99
C ALA A 159 -5.91 -13.15 10.73
N PRO A 160 -6.97 -13.36 9.93
CA PRO A 160 -7.22 -12.55 8.76
C PRO A 160 -7.57 -11.11 9.14
N VAL A 161 -7.07 -10.16 8.35
CA VAL A 161 -7.42 -8.73 8.40
C VAL A 161 -8.20 -8.40 7.13
N CYS A 162 -9.46 -8.00 7.29
CA CYS A 162 -10.35 -7.68 6.18
C CYS A 162 -10.42 -6.16 5.93
N GLY A 163 -10.38 -5.77 4.66
CA GLY A 163 -10.63 -4.40 4.23
C GLY A 163 -12.07 -3.94 4.50
N PRO A 164 -12.35 -2.64 4.36
CA PRO A 164 -13.70 -2.09 4.56
C PRO A 164 -14.77 -2.67 3.63
N ASP A 165 -14.37 -3.25 2.49
CA ASP A 165 -15.23 -3.93 1.52
C ASP A 165 -15.43 -5.43 1.83
N GLY A 166 -14.83 -5.93 2.90
CA GLY A 166 -14.88 -7.33 3.31
C GLY A 166 -13.89 -8.23 2.56
N THR A 167 -13.03 -7.69 1.70
CA THR A 167 -11.97 -8.45 1.04
C THR A 167 -10.81 -8.69 2.00
N LEU A 168 -10.09 -9.81 1.85
CA LEU A 168 -8.90 -10.07 2.64
C LEU A 168 -7.81 -9.07 2.26
N ALA A 169 -7.34 -8.28 3.23
CA ALA A 169 -6.25 -7.35 3.03
C ALA A 169 -4.89 -8.00 3.36
N GLY A 170 -4.87 -8.89 4.34
CA GLY A 170 -3.67 -9.62 4.74
C GLY A 170 -3.86 -10.44 6.01
N ILE A 171 -2.79 -11.00 6.56
CA ILE A 171 -2.81 -11.77 7.82
C ILE A 171 -2.00 -11.05 8.89
N LEU A 172 -2.55 -10.94 10.09
CA LEU A 172 -1.80 -10.64 11.30
C LEU A 172 -1.42 -11.94 12.00
N ASP A 173 -0.14 -12.15 12.27
CA ASP A 173 0.38 -13.31 12.97
C ASP A 173 1.09 -12.91 14.27
N VAL A 174 0.84 -13.69 15.32
CA VAL A 174 1.58 -13.63 16.59
C VAL A 174 2.42 -14.88 16.72
N THR A 175 3.73 -14.70 16.76
CA THR A 175 4.71 -15.80 16.85
C THR A 175 5.49 -15.73 18.17
N CYS A 176 5.64 -16.88 18.84
CA CYS A 176 6.55 -17.04 19.98
C CYS A 176 7.26 -18.40 19.92
N LEU A 177 8.10 -18.69 20.93
CA LEU A 177 8.65 -20.03 21.08
C LEU A 177 7.56 -21.00 21.53
N ARG A 178 7.61 -22.24 21.02
CA ARG A 178 6.57 -23.25 21.33
C ARG A 178 6.35 -23.49 22.82
N ALA A 179 7.39 -23.29 23.65
CA ALA A 179 7.33 -23.46 25.10
C ALA A 179 6.44 -22.42 25.79
N GLU A 180 6.23 -21.27 25.13
CA GLU A 180 5.44 -20.14 25.60
C GLU A 180 4.02 -20.14 24.98
N ALA A 181 3.75 -21.12 24.11
CA ALA A 181 2.49 -21.24 23.41
C ALA A 181 1.31 -21.40 24.37
N ASN A 182 0.24 -20.65 24.13
CA ASN A 182 -0.97 -20.69 24.92
C ASN A 182 -2.18 -20.22 24.11
N ASP A 183 -3.38 -20.52 24.59
CA ASP A 183 -4.62 -20.23 23.87
C ASP A 183 -4.88 -18.72 23.68
N LEU A 184 -4.27 -17.85 24.51
CA LEU A 184 -4.43 -16.40 24.39
C LEU A 184 -3.75 -15.84 23.13
N MET A 185 -2.79 -16.54 22.54
CA MET A 185 -2.13 -16.10 21.31
C MET A 185 -3.14 -15.88 20.17
N ARG A 186 -4.09 -16.79 20.02
CA ARG A 186 -5.13 -16.69 18.99
C ARG A 186 -6.04 -15.50 19.25
N PHE A 187 -6.40 -15.26 20.51
CA PHE A 187 -7.20 -14.11 20.90
C PHE A 187 -6.45 -12.80 20.62
N LEU A 188 -5.15 -12.73 20.95
CA LEU A 188 -4.32 -11.55 20.69
C LEU A 188 -4.22 -11.24 19.19
N ALA A 189 -3.98 -12.25 18.36
CA ALA A 189 -3.95 -12.09 16.91
C ALA A 189 -5.30 -11.61 16.35
N GLN A 190 -6.41 -12.20 16.80
CA GLN A 190 -7.76 -11.79 16.38
C GLN A 190 -8.09 -10.35 16.81
N GLN A 191 -7.77 -9.99 18.06
CA GLN A 191 -8.06 -8.65 18.57
C GLN A 191 -7.25 -7.60 17.82
N ALA A 192 -5.96 -7.84 17.65
CA ALA A 192 -5.09 -6.93 16.93
C ALA A 192 -5.47 -6.83 15.44
N ALA A 193 -5.92 -7.92 14.81
CA ALA A 193 -6.49 -7.85 13.46
C ALA A 193 -7.72 -6.94 13.43
N THR A 194 -8.66 -7.12 14.37
CA THR A 194 -9.86 -6.28 14.51
C THR A 194 -9.51 -4.80 14.72
N ASP A 195 -8.52 -4.50 15.55
CA ASP A 195 -8.06 -3.13 15.79
C ASP A 195 -7.51 -2.49 14.51
N ILE A 196 -6.81 -3.26 13.66
CA ILE A 196 -6.35 -2.79 12.34
C ILE A 196 -7.54 -2.53 11.41
N GLU A 197 -8.53 -3.43 11.36
CA GLU A 197 -9.74 -3.25 10.57
C GLU A 197 -10.53 -2.00 10.99
N ASP A 198 -10.60 -1.72 12.29
CA ASP A 198 -11.21 -0.52 12.83
C ASP A 198 -10.49 0.74 12.36
N VAL A 199 -9.14 0.76 12.41
CA VAL A 199 -8.34 1.87 11.86
C VAL A 199 -8.57 2.02 10.35
N MET A 200 -8.63 0.92 9.60
CA MET A 200 -8.92 0.94 8.15
C MET A 200 -10.30 1.53 7.87
N ARG A 201 -11.33 1.14 8.64
CA ARG A 201 -12.70 1.66 8.50
C ARG A 201 -12.78 3.14 8.87
N GLU A 202 -12.11 3.54 9.94
CA GLU A 202 -12.05 4.95 10.37
C GLU A 202 -11.34 5.84 9.35
N ARG A 203 -10.24 5.36 8.78
CA ARG A 203 -9.51 6.07 7.71
C ARG A 203 -10.34 6.12 6.42
N GLY A 204 -11.00 5.02 6.05
CA GLY A 204 -11.94 4.97 4.93
C GLY A 204 -13.10 5.97 5.06
N GLY A 205 -13.63 6.16 6.28
CA GLY A 205 -14.69 7.14 6.56
C GLY A 205 -14.22 8.60 6.69
N THR A 206 -12.94 8.84 6.98
CA THR A 206 -12.41 10.20 7.21
C THR A 206 -12.43 11.05 5.95
N GLY A 207 -12.18 10.45 4.77
CA GLY A 207 -12.28 11.17 3.50
C GLY A 207 -13.67 11.68 3.21
N LEU A 208 -14.67 10.82 3.34
CA LEU A 208 -16.06 11.20 3.17
C LEU A 208 -16.50 12.28 4.18
N ARG A 209 -16.16 12.11 5.46
CA ARG A 209 -16.49 13.12 6.49
C ARG A 209 -15.86 14.48 6.20
N ARG A 210 -14.58 14.52 5.80
CA ARG A 210 -13.88 15.76 5.42
C ARG A 210 -14.50 16.39 4.17
N LEU A 211 -14.86 15.58 3.18
CA LEU A 211 -15.51 16.05 1.97
C LEU A 211 -16.89 16.66 2.28
N MET A 212 -17.68 15.99 3.12
CA MET A 212 -18.98 16.49 3.58
C MET A 212 -18.84 17.80 4.35
N ALA A 213 -17.85 17.91 5.24
CA ALA A 213 -17.57 19.14 5.99
C ALA A 213 -17.14 20.29 5.07
N ALA A 214 -16.22 20.03 4.13
CA ALA A 214 -15.78 21.01 3.15
C ALA A 214 -16.92 21.47 2.23
N PHE A 215 -17.72 20.54 1.73
CA PHE A 215 -18.91 20.84 0.92
C PHE A 215 -19.92 21.71 1.67
N ARG A 216 -20.25 21.34 2.92
CA ARG A 216 -21.18 22.13 3.76
C ARG A 216 -20.63 23.52 4.05
N SER A 217 -19.33 23.63 4.34
CA SER A 217 -18.66 24.91 4.57
C SER A 217 -18.71 25.81 3.33
N THR A 218 -18.41 25.28 2.14
CA THR A 218 -18.50 26.03 0.88
C THR A 218 -19.95 26.44 0.59
N CYS A 219 -20.92 25.53 0.74
CA CYS A 219 -22.34 25.82 0.56
C CYS A 219 -22.85 26.90 1.53
N ALA A 220 -22.33 26.96 2.75
CA ALA A 220 -22.69 28.02 3.71
C ALA A 220 -22.15 29.40 3.31
N ARG A 221 -21.08 29.45 2.50
CA ARG A 221 -20.40 30.68 2.08
C ARG A 221 -20.86 31.24 0.74
N THR A 222 -21.53 30.45 -0.09
CA THR A 222 -21.85 30.82 -1.47
C THR A 222 -23.26 30.37 -1.89
N ARG A 223 -23.87 31.13 -2.80
CA ARG A 223 -25.11 30.72 -3.49
C ARG A 223 -24.85 30.10 -4.86
N HIS A 224 -23.59 30.03 -5.26
CA HIS A 224 -23.18 29.44 -6.52
C HIS A 224 -23.39 27.91 -6.52
N PRO A 225 -23.44 27.28 -7.71
CA PRO A 225 -23.38 25.83 -7.81
C PRO A 225 -22.12 25.28 -7.12
N VAL A 226 -22.32 24.29 -6.24
CA VAL A 226 -21.23 23.57 -5.58
C VAL A 226 -21.44 22.08 -5.77
N LEU A 227 -20.38 21.40 -6.21
CA LEU A 227 -20.29 19.95 -6.26
C LEU A 227 -19.17 19.46 -5.34
N ALA A 228 -19.33 18.28 -4.78
CA ALA A 228 -18.26 17.55 -4.12
C ALA A 228 -18.21 16.13 -4.67
N LEU A 229 -17.01 15.65 -4.99
CA LEU A 229 -16.80 14.47 -5.82
C LEU A 229 -15.77 13.55 -5.16
N THR A 230 -16.08 12.26 -5.09
CA THR A 230 -15.12 11.15 -4.97
C THR A 230 -15.24 10.25 -6.20
N GLU A 231 -14.56 9.10 -6.23
CA GLU A 231 -14.75 8.09 -7.28
C GLU A 231 -16.21 7.60 -7.34
N ASP A 232 -16.84 7.37 -6.17
CA ASP A 232 -18.17 6.74 -6.11
C ASP A 232 -19.32 7.68 -5.68
N LEU A 233 -19.01 8.92 -5.29
CA LEU A 233 -20.00 9.83 -4.71
C LEU A 233 -19.94 11.22 -5.32
N VAL A 234 -21.11 11.70 -5.76
CA VAL A 234 -21.33 13.10 -6.14
C VAL A 234 -22.36 13.72 -5.21
N MET A 235 -21.94 14.77 -4.49
CA MET A 235 -22.85 15.65 -3.76
C MET A 235 -23.03 16.95 -4.54
N ALA A 236 -24.26 17.43 -4.63
CA ALA A 236 -24.58 18.68 -5.32
C ALA A 236 -25.56 19.50 -4.49
N ASN A 237 -25.27 20.80 -4.33
CA ASN A 237 -26.20 21.74 -3.72
C ASN A 237 -27.37 22.06 -4.68
N ARG A 238 -28.38 22.80 -4.20
CA ARG A 238 -29.57 23.12 -5.03
C ARG A 238 -29.21 23.83 -6.33
N ALA A 239 -28.25 24.76 -6.31
CA ALA A 239 -27.83 25.51 -7.50
C ALA A 239 -27.09 24.60 -8.52
N ALA A 240 -26.27 23.66 -8.06
CA ALA A 240 -25.63 22.67 -8.92
C ALA A 240 -26.62 21.69 -9.54
N ARG A 241 -27.68 21.30 -8.82
CA ARG A 241 -28.75 20.49 -9.39
C ARG A 241 -29.58 21.20 -10.45
N ALA A 242 -29.54 22.53 -10.51
CA ALA A 242 -30.20 23.32 -11.54
C ALA A 242 -29.38 23.43 -12.83
N LEU A 243 -28.09 23.09 -12.80
CA LEU A 243 -27.28 22.95 -14.02
C LEU A 243 -27.80 21.78 -14.85
N SER A 244 -27.68 21.88 -16.18
CA SER A 244 -28.00 20.77 -17.07
C SER A 244 -27.11 19.55 -16.76
N GLY A 245 -27.59 18.34 -17.04
CA GLY A 245 -26.79 17.12 -16.83
C GLY A 245 -25.43 17.19 -17.56
N ALA A 246 -25.42 17.70 -18.80
CA ALA A 246 -24.20 17.90 -19.57
C ALA A 246 -23.22 18.89 -18.92
N ASP A 247 -23.72 19.95 -18.28
CA ASP A 247 -22.89 20.91 -17.54
C ASP A 247 -22.35 20.29 -16.25
N GLN A 248 -23.16 19.51 -15.53
CA GLN A 248 -22.70 18.78 -14.34
C GLN A 248 -21.56 17.81 -14.70
N ASP A 249 -21.71 17.03 -15.76
CA ASP A 249 -20.69 16.10 -16.26
C ASP A 249 -19.42 16.84 -16.69
N ARG A 250 -19.57 17.98 -17.36
CA ARG A 250 -18.44 18.81 -17.80
C ARG A 250 -17.67 19.39 -16.62
N VAL A 251 -18.36 19.83 -15.56
CA VAL A 251 -17.73 20.28 -14.31
C VAL A 251 -17.05 19.11 -13.59
N ALA A 252 -17.71 17.96 -13.45
CA ALA A 252 -17.19 16.80 -12.74
C ALA A 252 -15.92 16.24 -13.40
N ARG A 253 -15.92 16.08 -14.73
CA ARG A 253 -14.74 15.66 -15.49
C ARG A 253 -13.57 16.61 -15.29
N ARG A 254 -13.83 17.93 -15.36
CA ARG A 254 -12.77 18.92 -15.20
C ARG A 254 -12.21 18.98 -13.78
N ALA A 255 -13.09 18.75 -12.80
CA ALA A 255 -12.72 18.59 -11.40
C ALA A 255 -11.81 17.38 -11.18
N ALA A 256 -12.13 16.23 -11.79
CA ALA A 256 -11.31 15.03 -11.70
C ALA A 256 -9.92 15.26 -12.31
N GLU A 257 -9.84 15.74 -13.55
CA GLU A 257 -8.57 16.01 -14.26
C GLU A 257 -7.62 16.97 -13.53
N ARG A 258 -8.17 17.93 -12.77
CA ARG A 258 -7.43 18.98 -12.07
C ARG A 258 -7.32 18.77 -10.57
N GLY A 259 -8.05 17.79 -10.03
CA GLY A 259 -8.24 17.54 -8.61
C GLY A 259 -7.09 16.82 -7.91
N HIS A 260 -6.22 16.17 -8.67
CA HIS A 260 -5.13 15.33 -8.14
C HIS A 260 -3.98 16.10 -7.46
N THR A 261 -4.04 17.43 -7.39
CA THR A 261 -2.97 18.27 -6.81
C THR A 261 -3.27 18.69 -5.39
N ALA A 262 -2.25 18.93 -4.54
CA ALA A 262 -2.44 19.26 -3.13
C ALA A 262 -2.87 20.72 -2.84
N ARG A 263 -3.15 21.54 -3.87
CA ARG A 263 -3.47 22.96 -3.71
C ARG A 263 -4.74 23.33 -4.48
N ALA A 264 -5.49 24.28 -3.93
CA ALA A 264 -6.65 24.84 -4.62
C ALA A 264 -6.27 25.45 -5.97
N ARG A 265 -7.08 25.20 -7.00
CA ARG A 265 -6.87 25.67 -8.37
C ARG A 265 -8.12 26.33 -8.91
N GLN A 266 -7.90 27.15 -9.93
CA GLN A 266 -8.99 27.73 -10.71
C GLN A 266 -8.87 27.24 -12.15
N ASP A 267 -10.01 26.89 -12.74
CA ASP A 267 -10.08 26.54 -14.17
C ASP A 267 -11.28 27.27 -14.81
N ARG A 268 -11.31 27.36 -16.13
CA ARG A 268 -12.44 27.95 -16.87
C ARG A 268 -13.17 26.87 -17.65
N VAL A 269 -14.49 26.96 -17.65
CA VAL A 269 -15.38 26.05 -18.40
C VAL A 269 -16.46 26.86 -19.10
N LEU A 270 -16.86 26.42 -20.30
CA LEU A 270 -18.02 26.96 -20.99
C LEU A 270 -19.22 26.08 -20.66
N LEU A 271 -20.22 26.65 -19.99
CA LEU A 271 -21.50 26.02 -19.67
C LEU A 271 -22.58 26.50 -20.64
N ALA A 272 -23.76 25.87 -20.63
CA ALA A 272 -24.89 26.29 -21.45
C ALA A 272 -25.26 27.76 -21.22
N ASP A 273 -25.21 28.23 -19.97
CA ASP A 273 -25.53 29.61 -19.58
C ASP A 273 -24.35 30.59 -19.76
N GLY A 274 -23.24 30.14 -20.35
CA GLY A 274 -22.06 30.95 -20.64
C GLY A 274 -20.80 30.55 -19.86
N PRO A 275 -19.73 31.38 -19.93
CA PRO A 275 -18.46 31.06 -19.32
C PRO A 275 -18.51 31.12 -17.79
N ALA A 276 -17.95 30.10 -17.15
CA ALA A 276 -17.82 30.00 -15.71
C ALA A 276 -16.38 29.68 -15.29
N ARG A 277 -16.05 30.06 -14.05
CA ARG A 277 -14.79 29.76 -13.39
C ARG A 277 -15.02 28.71 -12.31
N LEU A 278 -14.29 27.62 -12.37
CA LEU A 278 -14.29 26.56 -11.37
C LEU A 278 -13.26 26.89 -10.30
N VAL A 279 -13.65 26.91 -9.04
CA VAL A 279 -12.73 26.94 -7.89
C VAL A 279 -12.68 25.52 -7.32
N ILE A 280 -11.59 24.81 -7.62
CA ILE A 280 -11.39 23.40 -7.31
C ILE A 280 -10.54 23.32 -6.05
N THR A 281 -11.12 22.82 -4.97
CA THR A 281 -10.47 22.68 -3.66
C THR A 281 -10.33 21.19 -3.34
N PRO A 282 -9.11 20.64 -3.43
CA PRO A 282 -8.82 19.28 -2.99
C PRO A 282 -9.09 19.12 -1.49
N VAL A 283 -9.71 18.03 -1.11
CA VAL A 283 -9.94 17.65 0.28
C VAL A 283 -8.98 16.51 0.63
N PRO A 284 -7.94 16.76 1.44
CA PRO A 284 -6.96 15.74 1.77
C PRO A 284 -7.59 14.67 2.66
N ALA A 285 -7.68 13.47 2.10
CA ALA A 285 -7.77 12.19 2.78
C ALA A 285 -6.98 11.20 1.93
N GLY A 286 -6.51 10.10 2.51
CA GLY A 286 -5.76 9.07 1.77
C GLY A 286 -6.40 8.75 0.42
N ARG A 287 -5.60 8.38 -0.58
CA ARG A 287 -6.06 8.28 -1.95
C ARG A 287 -7.27 7.33 -2.08
N PRO A 288 -8.34 7.74 -2.80
CA PRO A 288 -8.46 8.98 -3.56
C PRO A 288 -8.91 10.17 -2.69
N ALA A 289 -8.24 11.31 -2.89
CA ALA A 289 -8.64 12.58 -2.32
C ALA A 289 -9.91 13.11 -3.02
N GLY A 290 -10.98 13.35 -2.27
CA GLY A 290 -12.18 13.99 -2.80
C GLY A 290 -11.93 15.46 -3.15
N VAL A 291 -12.77 16.05 -3.99
CA VAL A 291 -12.66 17.47 -4.38
C VAL A 291 -13.99 18.20 -4.17
N VAL A 292 -13.91 19.47 -3.76
CA VAL A 292 -15.05 20.39 -3.76
C VAL A 292 -14.86 21.40 -4.88
N VAL A 293 -15.85 21.56 -5.74
CA VAL A 293 -15.82 22.52 -6.85
C VAL A 293 -16.96 23.51 -6.73
N GLU A 294 -16.60 24.78 -6.63
CA GLU A 294 -17.54 25.90 -6.74
C GLU A 294 -17.51 26.44 -8.18
N VAL A 295 -18.69 26.59 -8.78
CA VAL A 295 -18.86 27.14 -10.14
C VAL A 295 -19.24 28.61 -10.04
N VAL A 296 -18.31 29.51 -10.32
CA VAL A 296 -18.55 30.96 -10.26
C VAL A 296 -18.85 31.46 -11.68
N PRO A 297 -20.09 31.89 -12.00
CA PRO A 297 -20.41 32.47 -13.30
C PRO A 297 -19.54 33.70 -13.57
N SER A 298 -18.95 33.79 -14.76
CA SER A 298 -18.14 34.95 -15.12
C SER A 298 -19.06 36.06 -15.64
N ARG A 299 -19.33 37.10 -14.82
CA ARG A 299 -20.03 38.32 -15.28
C ARG A 299 -19.18 39.23 -16.17
N SER A 300 -18.09 38.70 -16.72
CA SER A 300 -17.19 39.46 -17.59
C SER A 300 -17.95 39.79 -18.87
N GLY A 301 -18.38 41.04 -19.05
CA GLY A 301 -18.85 41.60 -20.32
C GLY A 301 -17.78 41.66 -21.42
N LEU A 302 -16.75 40.82 -21.34
CA LEU A 302 -15.79 40.60 -22.40
C LEU A 302 -16.43 39.65 -23.40
N ARG A 303 -16.94 40.25 -24.48
CA ARG A 303 -17.23 39.54 -25.73
C ARG A 303 -16.06 38.61 -26.04
N LEU A 304 -16.36 37.35 -26.39
CA LEU A 304 -15.40 36.50 -27.07
C LEU A 304 -14.95 37.26 -28.32
N ALA A 305 -13.73 37.79 -28.32
CA ALA A 305 -12.96 37.78 -29.54
C ALA A 305 -12.74 36.29 -29.83
N GLY A 306 -13.41 35.80 -30.87
CA GLY A 306 -13.11 34.51 -31.44
C GLY A 306 -11.61 34.41 -31.63
N ARG A 307 -11.06 33.27 -31.25
CA ARG A 307 -9.69 32.91 -31.58
C ARG A 307 -9.64 32.76 -33.10
N GLU A 308 -9.33 33.84 -33.80
CA GLU A 308 -8.63 33.74 -35.08
C GLU A 308 -7.22 33.26 -34.75
N ASP A 309 -6.78 32.23 -35.48
CA ASP A 309 -5.41 31.75 -35.40
C ASP A 309 -4.42 32.92 -35.58
N PRO A 310 -3.30 32.94 -34.85
CA PRO A 310 -2.31 33.99 -35.03
C PRO A 310 -1.83 33.98 -36.49
N PRO A 311 -1.75 35.15 -37.18
CA PRO A 311 -1.14 35.18 -38.50
C PRO A 311 0.30 34.71 -38.38
N SER A 312 0.70 33.85 -39.32
CA SER A 312 2.08 33.37 -39.44
C SER A 312 3.06 34.55 -39.43
N PRO A 313 4.22 34.45 -38.76
CA PRO A 313 5.15 35.57 -38.67
C PRO A 313 5.68 35.95 -40.05
N THR A 314 5.40 37.18 -40.48
CA THR A 314 5.97 37.77 -41.69
C THR A 314 7.45 38.07 -41.44
N LEU A 315 8.34 37.42 -42.20
CA LEU A 315 9.76 37.74 -42.22
C LEU A 315 9.97 39.14 -42.80
N LEU A 316 10.52 40.06 -42.00
CA LEU A 316 11.02 41.35 -42.46
C LEU A 316 12.35 41.14 -43.21
N SER A 317 12.37 41.40 -44.52
CA SER A 317 13.60 41.42 -45.31
C SER A 317 14.41 42.68 -44.99
N VAL A 318 15.64 42.50 -44.50
CA VAL A 318 16.64 43.57 -44.38
C VAL A 318 17.17 43.90 -45.78
N PRO A 319 17.26 45.17 -46.21
CA PRO A 319 17.82 45.52 -47.51
C PRO A 319 19.33 45.24 -47.54
N PRO A 320 19.88 44.85 -48.71
CA PRO A 320 21.28 44.46 -48.81
C PRO A 320 22.21 45.69 -48.66
N PRO A 321 23.39 45.53 -48.04
CA PRO A 321 24.40 46.57 -47.99
C PRO A 321 25.07 46.75 -49.36
N VAL A 322 25.31 48.01 -49.71
CA VAL A 322 25.98 48.45 -50.94
C VAL A 322 27.45 48.01 -50.92
N ALA A 323 27.89 47.32 -51.97
CA ALA A 323 29.25 46.85 -52.15
C ALA A 323 30.22 48.01 -52.47
N GLY A 324 31.35 48.05 -51.77
CA GLY A 324 32.47 48.95 -52.04
C GLY A 324 33.80 48.30 -51.68
N ALA A 325 34.39 47.64 -52.68
CA ALA A 325 35.81 47.39 -52.98
C ALA A 325 36.86 47.12 -51.87
N GLY A 326 37.59 46.00 -52.02
CA GLY A 326 39.01 45.89 -51.63
C GLY A 326 39.47 44.53 -51.10
N GLU A 327 40.12 43.73 -51.96
CA GLU A 327 41.01 42.56 -51.68
C GLU A 327 42.09 42.86 -50.60
N ALA A 328 42.79 41.95 -49.90
CA ALA A 328 43.21 40.54 -50.12
C ALA A 328 43.72 39.92 -48.75
N PRO A 329 44.20 38.65 -48.69
CA PRO A 329 44.08 37.76 -47.52
C PRO A 329 45.39 37.49 -46.72
N ALA A 330 45.28 36.89 -45.51
CA ALA A 330 46.33 36.06 -44.91
C ALA A 330 45.82 35.12 -43.77
N SER A 331 45.88 33.81 -44.05
CA SER A 331 46.26 32.60 -43.26
C SER A 331 46.00 32.40 -41.74
N PRO A 332 45.94 31.13 -41.28
CA PRO A 332 45.30 30.71 -40.02
C PRO A 332 46.28 30.45 -38.86
N VAL A 333 45.78 30.45 -37.61
CA VAL A 333 46.49 29.90 -36.45
C VAL A 333 45.56 29.03 -35.58
N SER A 334 46.09 27.86 -35.24
CA SER A 334 45.55 26.69 -34.53
C SER A 334 45.16 26.92 -33.05
N PRO A 335 44.49 25.93 -32.39
CA PRO A 335 43.74 26.12 -31.15
C PRO A 335 44.58 25.88 -29.88
N ILE A 336 44.17 26.50 -28.78
CA ILE A 336 44.70 26.24 -27.43
C ILE A 336 43.71 25.37 -26.65
N ALA A 337 44.19 24.21 -26.22
CA ALA A 337 43.56 23.33 -25.24
C ALA A 337 43.78 23.87 -23.82
N VAL A 338 42.80 23.71 -22.93
CA VAL A 338 43.02 23.84 -21.48
C VAL A 338 42.47 22.61 -20.76
N SER A 339 43.35 22.07 -19.94
CA SER A 339 43.37 20.81 -19.22
C SER A 339 42.46 20.79 -17.99
N GLU A 340 41.80 19.66 -17.78
CA GLU A 340 41.23 19.24 -16.49
C GLU A 340 42.35 18.94 -15.48
N ARG A 341 42.07 19.20 -14.19
CA ARG A 341 42.87 18.77 -13.03
C ARG A 341 41.92 18.18 -11.98
N PRO A 342 42.10 16.93 -11.52
CA PRO A 342 41.40 16.38 -10.36
C PRO A 342 42.10 16.69 -9.05
N LEU A 343 41.31 16.72 -7.96
CA LEU A 343 41.75 16.89 -6.56
C LEU A 343 42.37 15.59 -5.99
N PRO A 344 43.40 15.66 -5.12
CA PRO A 344 44.04 14.52 -4.49
C PRO A 344 43.48 14.23 -3.08
N GLY A 345 43.45 12.95 -2.68
CA GLY A 345 43.27 12.59 -1.26
C GLY A 345 42.91 11.13 -0.94
N LEU A 346 43.82 10.18 -1.21
CA LEU A 346 43.83 8.85 -0.55
C LEU A 346 45.27 8.35 -0.38
N ALA A 347 45.73 8.31 0.88
CA ALA A 347 46.80 7.48 1.43
C ALA A 347 46.65 7.58 2.96
N GLY A 348 46.73 6.55 3.79
CA GLY A 348 47.01 5.12 3.62
C GLY A 348 47.31 4.53 5.00
N ALA A 349 47.04 3.23 5.15
CA ALA A 349 47.68 2.23 6.03
C ALA A 349 47.80 2.47 7.55
N SER A 350 47.13 1.64 8.34
CA SER A 350 47.71 0.49 9.10
C SER A 350 46.60 -0.36 9.70
#